data_AF-A0A2T4DT37-F1
#
_entry.id   AF-A0A2T4DT37-F1
#
_cell.length_a   1.000
_cell.length_b   1.000
_cell.length_c   1.000
_cell.angle_alpha   90.00
_cell.angle_beta   90.00
_cell.angle_gamma   90.00
#
_symmetry.space_group_name_H-M   'P 1'
#
loop_
_entity.id
_entity.type
_entity.pdbx_description
1 polymer ?
#
loop_
_entity_poly.entity_id
_entity_poly.type
_entity_poly.pdbx_seq_one_letter_code
_entity_poly.pdbx_strand_id
1 'polypeptide(L)'
;EEMERQSREMGAFNLAVKESAILIEMEVNGSISNVNRKFEKALGYMSDEILGKNHSFIWKNKQEAGTEFESILAKLQSGISVQKIINCEKRNGEEIQLYADFFPIKEESGKIRKIECLCFELTGLKVN
;
A
#
# COMPACT_ATOMS: atom_id res chain seq x y z
N GLU A 1 -25.80 -21.11 -4.30
CA GLU A 1 -25.10 -22.01 -3.35
C GLU A 1 -23.57 -21.90 -3.42
N GLU A 2 -22.87 -22.48 -4.42
CA GLU A 2 -21.39 -22.48 -4.45
C GLU A 2 -20.78 -21.09 -4.72
N MET A 3 -21.28 -20.35 -5.71
CA MET A 3 -20.82 -18.99 -6.01
C MET A 3 -21.01 -18.03 -4.82
N GLU A 4 -22.12 -18.15 -4.11
CA GLU A 4 -22.40 -17.35 -2.91
C GLU A 4 -21.48 -17.73 -1.75
N ARG A 5 -21.15 -19.02 -1.62
CA ARG A 5 -20.17 -19.48 -0.64
C ARG A 5 -18.78 -18.91 -0.94
N GLN A 6 -18.31 -18.99 -2.18
CA GLN A 6 -17.03 -18.41 -2.60
C GLN A 6 -16.99 -16.90 -2.39
N SER A 7 -18.09 -16.20 -2.69
CA SER A 7 -18.22 -14.77 -2.42
C SER A 7 -18.11 -14.44 -0.92
N ARG A 8 -18.75 -15.22 -0.05
CA ARG A 8 -18.63 -15.07 1.41
C ARG A 8 -17.22 -15.35 1.92
N GLU A 9 -16.58 -16.43 1.45
CA GLU A 9 -15.22 -16.78 1.83
C GLU A 9 -14.21 -15.71 1.41
N MET A 10 -14.34 -15.20 0.18
CA MET A 10 -13.54 -14.08 -0.32
C MET A 10 -13.76 -12.81 0.51
N GLY A 11 -15.02 -12.51 0.87
CA GLY A 11 -15.35 -11.39 1.75
C GLY A 11 -14.70 -11.49 3.12
N ALA A 12 -14.75 -12.67 3.74
CA ALA A 12 -14.13 -12.93 5.04
C ALA A 12 -12.60 -12.82 4.99
N PHE A 13 -11.97 -13.36 3.94
CA PHE A 13 -10.53 -13.23 3.73
C PHE A 13 -10.10 -11.77 3.57
N ASN A 14 -10.82 -11.01 2.72
CA ASN A 14 -10.54 -9.58 2.52
C ASN A 14 -10.64 -8.76 3.82
N LEU A 15 -11.60 -9.08 4.68
CA LEU A 15 -11.72 -8.44 5.98
C LEU A 15 -10.51 -8.78 6.88
N ALA A 16 -10.13 -10.05 6.96
CA ALA A 16 -8.97 -10.49 7.74
C ALA A 16 -7.67 -9.82 7.28
N VAL A 17 -7.45 -9.65 5.97
CA VAL A 17 -6.31 -8.92 5.42
C VAL A 17 -6.34 -7.44 5.82
N LYS A 18 -7.51 -6.78 5.68
CA LYS A 18 -7.70 -5.38 6.09
C LYS A 18 -7.43 -5.14 7.57
N GLU A 19 -7.69 -6.13 8.41
CA GLU A 19 -7.41 -6.08 9.84
C GLU A 19 -5.96 -6.43 10.19
N SER A 20 -5.23 -7.09 9.30
CA SER A 20 -3.87 -7.57 9.56
C SER A 20 -2.80 -6.60 9.05
N ALA A 21 -2.97 -6.03 7.86
CA ALA A 21 -1.97 -5.19 7.20
C ALA A 21 -2.44 -3.74 7.02
N ILE A 22 -1.47 -2.84 6.83
CA ILE A 22 -1.72 -1.50 6.28
C ILE A 22 -1.93 -1.68 4.78
N LEU A 23 -3.04 -1.19 4.24
CA LEU A 23 -3.35 -1.29 2.81
C LEU A 23 -3.43 0.10 2.21
N ILE A 24 -2.77 0.28 1.07
CA ILE A 24 -2.75 1.51 0.29
C ILE A 24 -3.03 1.14 -1.17
N GLU A 25 -4.04 1.75 -1.76
CA GLU A 25 -4.31 1.65 -3.19
C GLU A 25 -3.79 2.92 -3.87
N MET A 26 -3.10 2.75 -4.99
CA MET A 26 -2.58 3.85 -5.78
C MET A 26 -2.89 3.70 -7.25
N GLU A 27 -3.11 4.82 -7.90
CA GLU A 27 -3.06 4.93 -9.34
C GLU A 27 -1.62 4.72 -9.86
N VAL A 28 -1.47 4.39 -11.14
CA VAL A 28 -0.15 4.15 -11.77
C VAL A 28 0.78 5.37 -11.75
N ASN A 29 0.23 6.57 -11.55
CA ASN A 29 1.00 7.81 -11.36
C ASN A 29 1.45 8.03 -9.89
N GLY A 30 1.14 7.09 -9.00
CA GLY A 30 1.49 7.14 -7.57
C GLY A 30 0.57 8.01 -6.71
N SER A 31 -0.58 8.47 -7.21
CA SER A 31 -1.61 9.11 -6.39
C SER A 31 -2.41 8.07 -5.61
N ILE A 32 -2.64 8.32 -4.33
CA ILE A 32 -3.40 7.42 -3.47
C ILE A 32 -4.89 7.49 -3.83
N SER A 33 -5.48 6.36 -4.18
CA SER A 33 -6.91 6.24 -4.48
C SER A 33 -7.71 5.67 -3.29
N ASN A 34 -7.05 4.94 -2.39
CA ASN A 34 -7.70 4.40 -1.19
C ASN A 34 -6.69 4.02 -0.09
N VAL A 35 -7.13 4.00 1.16
CA VAL A 35 -6.39 3.43 2.30
C VAL A 35 -7.33 2.74 3.28
N ASN A 36 -6.81 1.80 4.08
CA ASN A 36 -7.60 1.18 5.15
C ASN A 36 -7.41 1.89 6.51
N ARG A 37 -8.26 1.55 7.49
CA ARG A 37 -8.18 2.10 8.85
C ARG A 37 -6.85 1.82 9.56
N LYS A 38 -6.10 0.78 9.15
CA LYS A 38 -4.76 0.52 9.71
C LYS A 38 -3.75 1.57 9.26
N PHE A 39 -3.81 2.02 8.01
CA PHE A 39 -3.04 3.17 7.54
C PHE A 39 -3.29 4.38 8.43
N GLU A 40 -4.56 4.73 8.63
CA GLU A 40 -4.94 5.91 9.40
C GLU A 40 -4.39 5.88 10.82
N LYS A 41 -4.47 4.71 11.47
CA LYS A 41 -3.93 4.50 12.83
C LYS A 41 -2.40 4.55 12.88
N ALA A 42 -1.72 3.96 11.89
CA ALA A 42 -0.27 3.84 11.91
C ALA A 42 0.43 5.14 11.52
N LEU A 43 -0.11 5.87 10.53
CA LEU A 43 0.50 7.11 10.02
C LEU A 43 -0.17 8.39 10.54
N GLY A 44 -1.39 8.32 11.09
CA GLY A 44 -2.10 9.47 11.68
C GLY A 44 -2.79 10.40 10.69
N TYR A 45 -2.87 10.01 9.41
CA TYR A 45 -3.63 10.74 8.39
C TYR A 45 -4.98 10.09 8.15
N MET A 46 -6.04 10.89 8.03
CA MET A 46 -7.35 10.38 7.62
C MET A 46 -7.39 10.20 6.11
N SER A 47 -8.17 9.22 5.64
CA SER A 47 -8.31 8.92 4.21
C SER A 47 -8.68 10.15 3.38
N ASP A 48 -9.70 10.90 3.78
CA ASP A 48 -10.17 12.13 3.12
C ASP A 48 -9.10 13.22 2.93
N GLU A 49 -8.10 13.27 3.81
CA GLU A 49 -7.01 14.24 3.71
C GLU A 49 -5.96 13.87 2.67
N ILE A 50 -5.92 12.61 2.24
CA ILE A 50 -4.80 12.07 1.45
C ILE A 50 -5.21 11.50 0.10
N LEU A 51 -6.50 11.27 -0.14
CA LEU A 51 -6.98 10.85 -1.45
C LEU A 51 -6.55 11.84 -2.53
N GLY A 52 -6.05 11.31 -3.65
CA GLY A 52 -5.50 12.09 -4.77
C GLY A 52 -4.09 12.64 -4.55
N LYS A 53 -3.54 12.59 -3.32
CA LYS A 53 -2.15 13.03 -3.08
C LYS A 53 -1.17 11.96 -3.55
N ASN A 54 -0.02 12.41 -4.06
CA ASN A 54 1.07 11.51 -4.41
C ASN A 54 1.71 10.93 -3.15
N HIS A 55 1.89 9.61 -3.10
CA HIS A 55 2.42 8.88 -1.94
C HIS A 55 3.75 9.39 -1.38
N SER A 56 4.56 10.15 -2.14
CA SER A 56 5.81 10.75 -1.66
C SER A 56 5.66 11.62 -0.40
N PHE A 57 4.46 12.12 -0.08
CA PHE A 57 4.27 12.95 1.12
C PHE A 57 4.49 12.18 2.44
N ILE A 58 4.30 10.86 2.47
CA ILE A 58 4.55 10.04 3.66
C ILE A 58 6.00 9.59 3.78
N TRP A 59 6.85 9.81 2.77
CA TRP A 59 8.24 9.40 2.82
C TRP A 59 9.07 10.39 3.61
N LYS A 60 9.98 9.89 4.44
CA LYS A 60 10.92 10.72 5.19
C LYS A 60 11.80 11.56 4.24
N ASN A 61 12.29 10.96 3.15
CA ASN A 61 12.99 11.65 2.09
C ASN A 61 12.15 11.69 0.81
N LYS A 62 11.64 12.87 0.47
CA LYS A 62 10.79 13.10 -0.71
C LYS A 62 11.52 12.92 -2.05
N GLN A 63 12.83 13.16 -2.09
CA GLN A 63 13.62 12.95 -3.32
C GLN A 63 13.86 11.46 -3.57
N GLU A 64 14.14 10.70 -2.52
CA GLU A 64 14.22 9.24 -2.60
C GLU A 64 12.87 8.65 -3.07
N ALA A 65 11.75 9.16 -2.55
CA ALA A 65 10.42 8.70 -2.95
C ALA A 65 10.20 8.71 -4.47
N GLY A 66 10.58 9.78 -5.16
CA GLY A 66 10.41 9.86 -6.62
C GLY A 66 11.27 8.85 -7.38
N THR A 67 12.59 8.87 -7.11
CA THR A 67 13.55 8.00 -7.81
C THR A 67 13.32 6.52 -7.53
N GLU A 68 12.95 6.17 -6.29
CA GLU A 68 12.65 4.80 -5.93
C GLU A 68 11.31 4.34 -6.49
N PHE A 69 10.28 5.18 -6.46
CA PHE A 69 8.98 4.84 -7.01
C PHE A 69 9.03 4.61 -8.51
N GLU A 70 9.84 5.37 -9.26
CA GLU A 70 10.07 5.10 -10.69
C GLU A 70 10.65 3.69 -10.92
N SER A 71 11.62 3.28 -10.11
CA SER A 71 12.20 1.92 -10.17
C SER A 71 11.18 0.83 -9.82
N ILE A 72 10.35 1.08 -8.81
CA ILE A 72 9.25 0.18 -8.42
C ILE A 72 8.25 0.07 -9.58
N LEU A 73 7.81 1.21 -10.13
CA LEU A 73 6.83 1.27 -11.20
C LEU A 73 7.30 0.54 -12.46
N ALA A 74 8.57 0.68 -12.84
CA ALA A 74 9.14 -0.03 -13.98
C ALA A 74 9.05 -1.58 -13.81
N LYS A 75 9.31 -2.09 -12.62
CA LYS A 75 9.15 -3.53 -12.31
C LYS A 75 7.68 -3.93 -12.27
N LEU A 76 6.83 -3.12 -11.65
CA LEU A 76 5.39 -3.37 -11.62
C LEU A 76 4.82 -3.45 -13.03
N GLN A 77 5.22 -2.56 -13.94
CA GLN A 77 4.86 -2.54 -15.37
C GLN A 77 5.20 -3.83 -16.11
N SER A 78 6.27 -4.52 -15.69
CA SER A 78 6.61 -5.86 -16.19
C SER A 78 5.78 -7.00 -15.56
N GLY A 79 4.87 -6.66 -14.64
CA GLY A 79 4.05 -7.60 -13.89
C GLY A 79 4.76 -8.21 -12.67
N ILE A 80 5.91 -7.67 -12.27
CA ILE A 80 6.74 -8.18 -11.17
C ILE A 80 6.44 -7.37 -9.91
N SER A 81 5.96 -8.04 -8.86
CA SER A 81 5.79 -7.43 -7.53
C SER A 81 7.13 -7.02 -6.94
N VAL A 82 7.13 -5.94 -6.14
CA VAL A 82 8.35 -5.40 -5.52
C VAL A 82 8.16 -5.35 -4.02
N GLN A 83 9.20 -5.75 -3.30
CA GLN A 83 9.22 -5.73 -1.84
C GLN A 83 10.28 -4.74 -1.37
N LYS A 84 9.96 -3.91 -0.39
CA LYS A 84 10.87 -2.87 0.08
C LYS A 84 10.62 -2.45 1.51
N ILE A 85 11.69 -2.09 2.21
CA ILE A 85 11.59 -1.33 3.46
C ILE A 85 11.63 0.15 3.11
N ILE A 86 10.60 0.88 3.51
CA ILE A 86 10.48 2.33 3.32
C ILE A 86 10.47 3.04 4.67
N ASN A 87 11.17 4.17 4.74
CA ASN A 87 11.16 5.04 5.90
C ASN A 87 10.11 6.13 5.68
N CYS A 88 9.10 6.13 6.53
CA CYS A 88 7.98 7.06 6.45
C CYS A 88 7.98 8.03 7.63
N GLU A 89 7.32 9.17 7.42
CA GLU A 89 7.03 10.17 8.44
C GLU A 89 5.52 10.18 8.71
N LYS A 90 5.15 9.95 9.98
CA LYS A 90 3.78 10.06 10.45
C LYS A 90 3.36 11.54 10.50
N ARG A 91 2.07 11.79 10.62
CA ARG A 91 1.52 13.15 10.75
C ARG A 91 2.10 13.97 11.90
N ASN A 92 2.45 13.32 13.01
CA ASN A 92 3.04 13.95 14.18
C ASN A 92 4.56 14.19 14.05
N GLY A 93 5.17 13.88 12.90
CA GLY A 93 6.60 14.00 12.65
C GLY A 93 7.45 12.84 13.16
N GLU A 94 6.83 11.80 13.76
CA GLU A 94 7.56 10.59 14.15
C GLU A 94 7.90 9.74 12.92
N GLU A 95 9.03 9.06 13.00
CA GLU A 95 9.44 8.11 11.98
C GLU A 95 8.76 6.75 12.19
N ILE A 96 8.42 6.10 11.08
CA ILE A 96 7.93 4.73 11.05
C ILE A 96 8.59 3.98 9.90
N GLN A 97 9.06 2.76 10.16
CA GLN A 97 9.59 1.90 9.12
C GLN A 97 8.52 0.90 8.69
N LEU A 98 8.24 0.85 7.40
CA LEU A 98 7.28 -0.07 6.83
C LEU A 98 7.99 -1.05 5.89
N TYR A 99 7.75 -2.34 6.08
CA TYR A 99 7.95 -3.33 5.02
C TYR A 99 6.73 -3.29 4.11
N ALA A 100 6.94 -3.05 2.82
CA ALA A 100 5.91 -2.84 1.82
C ALA A 100 6.08 -3.80 0.64
N ASP A 101 5.03 -4.54 0.33
CA ASP A 101 4.88 -5.32 -0.89
C ASP A 101 3.95 -4.58 -1.86
N PHE A 102 4.46 -4.27 -3.05
CA PHE A 102 3.77 -3.60 -4.13
C PHE A 102 3.30 -4.64 -5.16
N PHE A 103 2.00 -4.67 -5.44
CA PHE A 103 1.37 -5.61 -6.36
C PHE A 103 0.76 -4.87 -7.55
N PRO A 104 1.07 -5.28 -8.79
CA PRO A 104 0.43 -4.72 -9.98
C PRO A 104 -0.94 -5.39 -10.19
N ILE A 105 -2.01 -4.60 -10.18
CA ILE A 105 -3.35 -5.09 -10.49
C ILE A 105 -3.63 -4.83 -11.98
N LYS A 106 -3.82 -5.92 -12.72
CA LYS A 106 -4.05 -5.89 -14.16
C LYS A 106 -5.54 -5.87 -14.49
N GLU A 107 -5.89 -5.22 -15.58
CA GLU A 107 -7.17 -5.41 -16.27
C GLU A 107 -7.12 -6.67 -17.13
N GLU A 108 -8.28 -7.07 -17.67
CA GLU A 108 -8.39 -8.17 -18.64
C GLU A 108 -7.50 -7.96 -19.87
N SER A 109 -7.25 -6.70 -20.24
CA SER A 109 -6.34 -6.31 -21.33
C SER A 109 -4.86 -6.57 -21.03
N GLY A 110 -4.51 -6.96 -19.80
CA GLY A 110 -3.14 -7.12 -19.33
C GLY A 110 -2.45 -5.81 -18.91
N LYS A 111 -3.08 -4.65 -19.16
CA LYS A 111 -2.59 -3.35 -18.68
C LYS A 111 -2.75 -3.24 -17.17
N ILE A 112 -1.82 -2.56 -16.52
CA ILE A 112 -1.93 -2.27 -15.09
C ILE A 112 -2.94 -1.15 -14.90
N ARG A 113 -3.96 -1.44 -14.11
CA ARG A 113 -4.99 -0.50 -13.70
C ARG A 113 -4.54 0.32 -12.51
N LYS A 114 -4.03 -0.36 -11.50
CA LYS A 114 -3.69 0.21 -10.19
C LYS A 114 -2.60 -0.60 -9.51
N ILE A 115 -2.08 -0.04 -8.43
CA ILE A 115 -1.07 -0.64 -7.57
C ILE A 115 -1.71 -0.85 -6.19
N GLU A 116 -1.61 -2.07 -5.67
CA GLU A 116 -1.99 -2.38 -4.31
C GLU A 116 -0.71 -2.53 -3.47
N CYS A 117 -0.67 -1.86 -2.33
CA CYS A 117 0.42 -1.96 -1.39
C CYS A 117 -0.08 -2.63 -0.11
N LEU A 118 0.64 -3.67 0.30
CA LEU A 118 0.45 -4.32 1.58
C LEU A 118 1.67 -4.03 2.45
N CYS A 119 1.45 -3.34 3.56
CA CYS A 119 2.51 -2.85 4.42
C CYS A 119 2.40 -3.39 5.85
N PHE A 120 3.54 -3.61 6.49
CA PHE A 120 3.68 -3.95 7.89
C PHE A 120 4.66 -3.01 8.58
N GLU A 121 4.29 -2.54 9.76
CA GLU A 121 5.20 -1.78 10.60
C GLU A 121 6.31 -2.70 11.14
N LEU A 122 7.57 -2.27 10.97
CA LEU A 122 8.73 -2.98 11.48
C LEU A 122 9.07 -2.60 12.92
N THR A 123 8.79 -1.35 13.30
CA THR A 123 8.99 -0.83 14.65
C THR A 123 8.03 -1.50 15.62
N GLY A 124 8.49 -2.57 16.28
CA GLY A 124 7.69 -3.37 17.22
C GLY A 124 7.72 -4.88 16.97
N LEU A 125 8.29 -5.34 15.85
CA LEU A 125 8.55 -6.76 15.60
C LEU A 125 9.74 -7.22 16.46
N LYS A 126 9.47 -7.57 17.72
CA LYS A 126 10.31 -8.53 18.44
C LYS A 126 10.01 -9.91 17.84
N VAL A 127 10.84 -10.33 16.89
CA VAL A 127 10.93 -11.74 16.53
C VAL A 127 11.56 -12.44 17.74
N ASN A 128 10.74 -13.10 18.55
CA ASN A 128 11.22 -14.03 19.58
C ASN A 128 11.68 -15.33 18.93
#